data_AF-A0A7M1UU93-F1
#
_entry.id   AF-A0A7M1UU93-F1
#
_cell.length_a   1.000
_cell.length_b   1.000
_cell.length_c   1.000
_cell.angle_alpha   90.00
_cell.angle_beta   90.00
_cell.angle_gamma   90.00
#
_symmetry.space_group_name_H-M   'P 1'
#
loop_
_entity.id
_entity.type
_entity.pdbx_description
1 polymer ?
#
loop_
_entity_poly.entity_id
_entity_poly.type
_entity_poly.pdbx_seq_one_letter_code
_entity_poly.pdbx_strand_id
1 'polypeptide(L)'
;MKHTRSRDPFLTISSKIGVEEASILRLGEPVEGEVAWKIRDLLVRKHDYQVLYENEEVEEDECYSFAILIESRYLFYLIKTNDKSVAYLKEYVEKEWERIENILEDNVTRCGLEKQGV
;
A
#
# COMPACT_ATOMS: atom_id res chain seq x y z
N MET A 1 -16.32 24.52 -11.54
CA MET A 1 -16.90 23.16 -11.48
C MET A 1 -16.33 22.46 -10.26
N LYS A 2 -17.17 22.01 -9.32
CA LYS A 2 -16.69 21.21 -8.17
C LYS A 2 -16.34 19.83 -8.72
N HIS A 3 -15.05 19.50 -8.82
CA HIS A 3 -14.64 18.12 -9.06
C HIS A 3 -15.15 17.30 -7.88
N THR A 4 -16.21 16.52 -8.09
CA THR A 4 -16.63 15.48 -7.15
C THR A 4 -15.46 14.53 -7.02
N ARG A 5 -14.68 14.62 -5.94
CA ARG A 5 -13.68 13.59 -5.63
C ARG A 5 -14.48 12.29 -5.46
N SER A 6 -14.20 11.31 -6.32
CA SER A 6 -14.76 9.97 -6.12
C SER A 6 -14.23 9.47 -4.78
N ARG A 7 -15.11 9.07 -3.87
CA ARG A 7 -14.72 8.42 -2.61
C ARG A 7 -14.37 6.94 -2.82
N ASP A 8 -14.61 6.39 -4.01
CA ASP A 8 -14.21 5.03 -4.36
C ASP A 8 -12.77 5.04 -4.90
N PRO A 9 -11.80 4.43 -4.19
CA PRO A 9 -10.41 4.35 -4.65
C PRO A 9 -10.28 3.51 -5.93
N PHE A 10 -11.10 2.47 -6.14
CA PHE A 10 -11.05 1.64 -7.35
C PHE A 10 -11.44 2.43 -8.60
N LEU A 11 -12.45 3.31 -8.51
CA LEU A 11 -12.80 4.23 -9.61
C LEU A 11 -11.70 5.25 -9.89
N THR A 12 -11.00 5.68 -8.85
CA THR A 12 -9.88 6.61 -8.99
C THR A 12 -8.71 5.93 -9.72
N ILE A 13 -8.37 4.70 -9.33
CA ILE A 13 -7.33 3.90 -9.97
C ILE A 13 -7.72 3.58 -11.42
N SER A 14 -8.94 3.13 -11.68
CA SER A 14 -9.38 2.77 -13.04
C SER A 14 -9.33 3.95 -14.02
N SER A 15 -9.63 5.16 -13.54
CA SER A 15 -9.62 6.37 -14.36
C SER A 15 -8.23 7.01 -14.55
N LYS A 16 -7.23 6.64 -13.75
CA LYS A 16 -5.91 7.31 -13.74
C LYS A 16 -4.72 6.39 -14.01
N ILE A 17 -4.82 5.13 -13.63
CA ILE A 17 -3.81 4.09 -13.84
C ILE A 17 -4.28 3.19 -14.96
N GLY A 18 -5.39 2.48 -14.72
CA GLY A 18 -5.95 1.53 -15.68
C GLY A 18 -7.00 0.63 -15.05
N VAL A 19 -7.91 0.12 -15.89
CA VAL A 19 -9.00 -0.78 -15.46
C VAL A 19 -8.46 -2.12 -14.99
N GLU A 20 -7.34 -2.58 -15.57
CA GLU A 20 -6.69 -3.84 -15.22
C GLU A 20 -6.20 -3.82 -13.76
N GLU A 21 -5.41 -2.82 -13.38
CA GLU A 21 -4.87 -2.67 -12.02
C GLU A 21 -5.99 -2.52 -10.98
N ALA A 22 -7.01 -1.72 -11.32
CA ALA A 22 -8.18 -1.57 -10.46
C ALA A 22 -8.93 -2.89 -10.27
N SER A 23 -8.96 -3.76 -11.28
CA SER A 23 -9.63 -5.06 -11.22
C SER A 23 -8.83 -6.07 -10.41
N ILE A 24 -7.51 -6.14 -10.62
CA ILE A 24 -6.58 -6.96 -9.83
C ILE A 24 -6.74 -6.65 -8.34
N LEU A 25 -6.65 -5.36 -7.97
CA LEU A 25 -6.83 -4.94 -6.58
C LEU A 25 -8.22 -5.27 -6.04
N ARG A 26 -9.27 -5.14 -6.86
CA ARG A 26 -10.65 -5.44 -6.44
C ARG A 26 -10.88 -6.93 -6.18
N LEU A 27 -10.09 -7.79 -6.82
CA LEU A 27 -10.06 -9.23 -6.55
C LEU A 27 -9.22 -9.58 -5.31
N GLY A 28 -8.54 -8.60 -4.70
CA GLY A 28 -7.64 -8.80 -3.57
C GLY A 28 -6.24 -9.26 -3.97
N GLU A 29 -5.92 -9.24 -5.26
CA GLU A 29 -4.60 -9.57 -5.78
C GLU A 29 -3.66 -8.36 -5.73
N PRO A 30 -2.34 -8.56 -5.54
CA PRO A 30 -1.39 -7.46 -5.50
C PRO A 30 -1.12 -6.87 -6.88
N VAL A 31 -0.81 -5.57 -6.89
CA VAL A 31 -0.16 -4.91 -8.03
C VAL A 31 1.31 -4.68 -7.69
N GLU A 32 2.19 -4.94 -8.66
CA GLU A 32 3.64 -5.00 -8.42
C GLU A 32 4.41 -3.86 -9.12
N GLY A 33 5.65 -3.64 -8.66
CA GLY A 33 6.63 -2.76 -9.29
C GLY A 33 6.30 -1.27 -9.17
N GLU A 34 6.70 -0.48 -10.17
CA GLU A 34 6.52 0.98 -10.20
C GLU A 34 5.03 1.39 -10.10
N VAL A 35 4.13 0.54 -10.59
CA VAL A 35 2.69 0.79 -10.57
C VAL A 35 2.16 0.82 -9.12
N ALA A 36 2.69 -0.01 -8.23
CA ALA A 36 2.35 -0.01 -6.80
C ALA A 36 2.56 1.39 -6.17
N TRP A 37 3.70 2.02 -6.50
CA TRP A 37 4.04 3.38 -6.04
C TRP A 37 3.15 4.44 -6.66
N LYS A 38 2.86 4.33 -7.96
CA LYS A 38 1.93 5.25 -8.65
C LYS A 38 0.53 5.22 -8.00
N ILE A 39 0.07 4.03 -7.58
CA ILE A 39 -1.19 3.88 -6.87
C ILE A 39 -1.13 4.55 -5.49
N ARG A 40 -0.08 4.32 -4.69
CA ARG A 40 0.12 4.99 -3.40
C ARG A 40 0.01 6.52 -3.54
N ASP A 41 0.81 7.08 -4.44
CA ASP A 41 0.85 8.52 -4.67
C ASP A 41 -0.50 9.07 -5.16
N LEU A 42 -1.20 8.32 -6.00
CA LEU A 42 -2.53 8.70 -6.48
C LEU A 42 -3.54 8.75 -5.33
N LEU A 43 -3.57 7.72 -4.48
CA LEU A 43 -4.53 7.60 -3.39
C LEU A 43 -4.33 8.70 -2.35
N VAL A 44 -3.08 8.90 -1.90
CA VAL A 44 -2.69 9.99 -0.98
C VAL A 44 -3.07 11.37 -1.52
N ARG A 45 -2.97 11.60 -2.83
CA ARG A 45 -3.30 12.89 -3.45
C ARG A 45 -4.80 13.12 -3.66
N LYS A 46 -5.61 12.06 -3.75
CA LYS A 46 -7.01 12.16 -4.23
C LYS A 46 -8.07 11.87 -3.18
N HIS A 47 -7.72 11.17 -2.11
CA HIS A 47 -8.64 10.76 -1.07
C HIS A 47 -8.28 11.36 0.28
N ASP A 48 -9.25 11.42 1.17
CA ASP A 48 -8.97 11.59 2.59
C ASP A 48 -8.34 10.29 3.13
N TYR A 49 -7.30 10.42 3.94
CA TYR A 49 -6.56 9.27 4.44
C TYR A 49 -5.98 9.49 5.83
N GLN A 50 -5.82 8.40 6.55
CA GLN A 50 -5.08 8.32 7.81
C GLN A 50 -3.90 7.37 7.61
N VAL A 51 -2.69 7.78 8.00
CA VAL A 51 -1.54 6.87 8.07
C VAL A 51 -1.73 5.94 9.26
N LEU A 52 -1.69 4.63 8.99
CA LEU A 52 -1.77 3.59 10.02
C LEU A 52 -0.38 3.05 10.36
N TYR A 53 0.48 2.92 9.35
CA TYR A 53 1.84 2.42 9.50
C TYR A 53 2.75 3.06 8.45
N GLU A 54 3.94 3.46 8.85
CA GLU A 54 4.99 3.91 7.94
C GLU A 54 6.33 3.63 8.61
N ASN A 55 7.15 2.82 7.97
CA ASN A 55 8.49 2.51 8.44
C ASN A 55 9.40 2.22 7.25
N GLU A 56 10.61 2.75 7.32
CA GLU A 56 11.61 2.73 6.26
C GLU A 56 12.96 2.39 6.87
N GLU A 57 13.65 1.40 6.31
CA GLU A 57 15.03 1.08 6.68
C GLU A 57 15.91 1.37 5.46
N VAL A 58 16.81 2.37 5.59
CA VAL A 58 17.60 2.94 4.46
C VAL A 58 19.09 2.86 4.76
N GLU A 59 19.58 1.68 5.11
CA GLU A 59 21.02 1.54 5.38
C GLU A 59 21.81 0.82 4.28
N GLU A 60 21.17 0.17 3.28
CA GLU A 60 21.82 -0.34 2.06
C GLU A 60 20.82 -1.10 1.15
N ASP A 61 19.81 -1.69 1.79
CA ASP A 61 18.69 -2.40 1.18
C ASP A 61 17.43 -1.53 1.30
N GLU A 62 16.79 -1.22 0.17
CA GLU A 62 15.58 -0.39 0.16
C GLU A 62 14.38 -1.22 0.62
N CYS A 63 14.15 -1.25 1.93
CA CYS A 63 12.95 -1.84 2.54
C CYS A 63 12.04 -0.74 3.08
N TYR A 64 10.78 -0.79 2.64
CA TYR A 64 9.77 0.20 3.02
C TYR A 64 8.42 -0.47 3.19
N SER A 65 7.75 -0.17 4.30
CA SER A 65 6.41 -0.66 4.61
C SER A 65 5.51 0.52 4.92
N PHE A 66 4.33 0.55 4.28
CA PHE A 66 3.41 1.67 4.38
C PHE A 66 1.96 1.20 4.34
N ALA A 67 1.12 1.77 5.20
CA ALA A 67 -0.31 1.52 5.19
C ALA A 67 -1.12 2.78 5.53
N ILE A 68 -2.21 2.95 4.81
CA ILE A 68 -3.16 4.04 5.01
C ILE A 68 -4.60 3.51 5.03
N LEU A 69 -5.43 4.12 5.87
CA LEU A 69 -6.87 3.98 5.85
C LEU A 69 -7.48 5.11 5.01
N ILE A 70 -8.16 4.75 3.93
CA ILE A 70 -8.73 5.67 2.95
C ILE A 70 -10.23 5.79 3.19
N GLU A 71 -10.73 7.03 3.33
CA GLU A 71 -12.16 7.34 3.52
C GLU A 71 -12.80 6.52 4.65
N SER A 72 -12.02 6.19 5.69
CA SER A 72 -12.39 5.32 6.83
C SER A 72 -12.94 3.95 6.44
N ARG A 73 -12.68 3.46 5.21
CA ARG A 73 -13.30 2.25 4.67
C ARG A 73 -12.33 1.29 4.00
N TYR A 74 -11.29 1.80 3.35
CA TYR A 74 -10.38 0.97 2.57
C TYR A 74 -8.98 1.00 3.16
N LEU A 75 -8.39 -0.17 3.31
CA LEU A 75 -6.99 -0.31 3.66
C LEU A 75 -6.18 -0.42 2.38
N PHE A 76 -5.26 0.52 2.19
CA PHE A 76 -4.16 0.37 1.24
C PHE A 76 -2.89 0.07 2.02
N TYR A 77 -2.10 -0.89 1.54
CA TYR A 77 -0.76 -1.09 2.06
C TYR A 77 0.21 -1.45 0.93
N LEU A 78 1.45 -0.99 1.09
CA LEU A 78 2.56 -1.19 0.18
C LEU A 78 3.74 -1.76 0.95
N ILE A 79 4.34 -2.80 0.39
CA ILE A 79 5.54 -3.45 0.90
C ILE A 79 6.59 -3.38 -0.20
N LYS A 80 7.76 -2.86 0.14
CA LYS A 80 8.94 -2.81 -0.68
C LYS A 80 10.02 -3.64 0.00
N THR A 81 10.56 -4.58 -0.77
CA THR A 81 11.83 -5.28 -0.56
C THR A 81 12.78 -4.91 -1.69
N ASN A 82 14.08 -5.18 -1.58
CA ASN A 82 15.12 -4.78 -2.54
C ASN A 82 14.71 -4.90 -4.02
N ASP A 83 14.15 -6.05 -4.39
CA ASP A 83 13.80 -6.44 -5.74
C ASP A 83 12.35 -6.14 -6.13
N LYS A 84 11.46 -5.89 -5.17
CA LYS A 84 10.02 -5.93 -5.42
C LYS A 84 9.24 -4.92 -4.60
N SER A 85 8.26 -4.30 -5.25
CA SER A 85 7.22 -3.51 -4.60
C SER A 85 5.90 -4.21 -4.83
N VAL A 86 5.09 -4.39 -3.80
CA VAL A 86 3.74 -4.95 -3.89
C VAL A 86 2.77 -4.05 -3.15
N ALA A 87 1.64 -3.75 -3.79
CA ALA A 87 0.56 -2.98 -3.22
C ALA A 87 -0.74 -3.76 -3.22
N TYR A 88 -1.50 -3.60 -2.14
CA TYR A 88 -2.80 -4.19 -1.93
C TYR A 88 -3.81 -3.11 -1.56
N LEU A 89 -5.07 -3.36 -1.91
CA LEU A 89 -6.19 -2.49 -1.56
C LEU A 89 -7.41 -3.35 -1.26
N LYS A 90 -7.98 -3.20 -0.07
CA LYS A 90 -9.12 -4.00 0.39
C LYS A 90 -10.02 -3.20 1.31
N GLU A 91 -11.23 -3.69 1.58
CA GLU A 91 -12.03 -3.13 2.67
C GLU A 91 -11.33 -3.34 4.01
N TYR A 92 -11.39 -2.33 4.87
CA TYR A 92 -10.76 -2.35 6.18
C TYR A 92 -11.59 -3.20 7.14
N VAL A 93 -10.93 -4.17 7.76
CA VAL A 93 -11.48 -5.02 8.83
C VAL A 93 -10.47 -5.02 9.96
N GLU A 94 -10.88 -4.56 11.14
CA GLU A 94 -10.00 -4.38 12.30
C GLU A 94 -9.24 -5.66 12.68
N LYS A 95 -9.90 -6.83 12.64
CA LYS A 95 -9.25 -8.12 12.90
C LYS A 95 -8.17 -8.49 11.88
N GLU A 96 -8.29 -8.02 10.64
CA GLU A 96 -7.29 -8.27 9.61
C GLU A 96 -6.14 -7.26 9.68
N TRP A 97 -6.39 -6.08 10.24
CA TRP A 97 -5.38 -5.05 10.43
C TRP A 97 -4.22 -5.57 11.30
N GLU A 98 -4.49 -6.18 12.45
CA GLU A 98 -3.43 -6.73 13.33
C GLU A 98 -2.51 -7.71 12.59
N ARG A 99 -3.08 -8.55 11.71
CA ARG A 99 -2.29 -9.47 10.89
C ARG A 99 -1.44 -8.75 9.85
N ILE A 100 -1.97 -7.69 9.23
CA ILE A 100 -1.28 -6.92 8.21
C ILE A 100 -0.17 -6.09 8.85
N GLU A 101 -0.43 -5.46 9.99
CA GLU A 101 0.56 -4.72 10.78
C GLU A 101 1.78 -5.59 11.09
N ASN A 102 1.56 -6.82 11.59
CA ASN A 102 2.65 -7.78 11.80
C ASN A 102 3.45 -8.07 10.52
N ILE A 103 2.79 -8.19 9.35
CA ILE A 103 3.49 -8.39 8.07
C ILE A 103 4.35 -7.17 7.70
N LEU A 104 3.84 -5.96 7.95
CA LEU A 104 4.55 -4.72 7.67
C LEU A 104 5.76 -4.53 8.59
N GLU A 105 5.63 -4.88 9.87
CA GLU A 105 6.71 -4.90 10.86
C GLU A 105 7.77 -5.96 10.54
N ASP A 106 7.34 -7.18 10.21
CA ASP A 106 8.21 -8.29 9.84
C ASP A 106 9.04 -7.95 8.59
N ASN A 107 8.44 -7.26 7.61
CA ASN A 107 9.17 -6.84 6.40
C ASN A 107 10.39 -5.98 6.75
N VAL A 108 10.21 -4.98 7.61
CA VAL A 108 11.30 -4.07 8.02
C VAL A 108 12.29 -4.79 8.94
N THR A 109 11.78 -5.57 9.90
CA THR A 109 12.61 -6.31 10.86
C THR A 109 13.51 -7.33 10.17
N ARG A 110 13.01 -8.06 9.17
CA ARG A 110 13.80 -9.04 8.43
C ARG A 110 14.93 -8.38 7.64
N CYS A 111 14.69 -7.21 7.05
CA CYS A 111 15.77 -6.44 6.41
C CYS A 111 16.85 -6.00 7.42
N GLY A 112 16.48 -5.73 8.68
CA GLY A 112 17.44 -5.46 9.75
C GLY A 112 18.18 -6.70 10.27
N LEU A 113 17.53 -7.88 10.32
CA LEU A 113 18.09 -9.11 10.89
C LEU A 113 19.00 -9.89 9.94
N GLU A 114 18.77 -9.86 8.62
CA GLU A 114 19.68 -10.50 7.64
C GLU A 114 21.11 -9.91 7.72
N LYS A 115 21.29 -8.76 8.37
CA LYS A 115 22.58 -8.13 8.65
C LYS A 115 23.34 -8.70 9.86
N GLN A 116 22.67 -9.33 10.83
CA GLN A 116 23.33 -9.84 12.04
C GLN A 116 23.91 -11.26 11.87
N GLY A 117 23.78 -11.85 10.68
CA GLY A 117 24.14 -13.23 10.37
C GLY A 117 25.41 -13.45 9.54
N VAL A 118 26.29 -12.45 9.40
CA VAL A 118 27.59 -12.56 8.70
C VAL A 118 28.73 -12.11 9.60
#